data_AF-A0A3A1X9E8-F1
#
_entry.id   AF-A0A3A1X9E8-F1
#
_cell.length_a   1.000
_cell.length_b   1.000
_cell.length_c   1.000
_cell.angle_alpha   90.00
_cell.angle_beta   90.00
_cell.angle_gamma   90.00
#
_symmetry.space_group_name_H-M   'P 1'
#
loop_
_entity.id
_entity.type
_entity.pdbx_description
1 polymer ?
#
loop_
_entity_poly.entity_id
_entity_poly.type
_entity_poly.pdbx_seq_one_letter_code
_entity_poly.pdbx_strand_id
1 'polypeptide(L)'
;MDQFANKAPNLKGDLPAAARRVSSTPIQVRVTETLFDAPSSEERLDKKPPIVQFARKFATSSFGLWVRISGKIARHFGWFPSVEPYIGYGTDRYARLICRTVLAPKNGHHSALKRGIYAMLVVPAIRVKVALSIDNVAVEWAQVGDSSVYDKPDSAYNSSAEYCVSDCSGYLDLVTERSLLPGEHKVSYKVDNRNPVEASMFVISEQTPLGIISDVDDTIMVTQAPSPLRAAYNLLIMNPEHRHAVDGMSHFFRRIKDSIPSTSFFYLSTSPWNVEASIRHFILREGFPAGPLLLRDLDPRPKTFVPTGPQHKLEFAQQLMDDFPGMRFVLIGDDGQKDPSTYAKIIEKFPDRVLAVGIRQLKKDATLVDFRRSMSKNFGVTLASSRVAKTCNDIFVEAKGAAGTFEGVPFFAAQNGNLLEDIMIPFIMDFVNCKA
;
A
#
# COMPACT_ATOMS: atom_id res chain seq x y z
N MET A 1 59.42 20.91 -25.05
CA MET A 1 58.05 21.38 -24.75
C MET A 1 57.12 20.23 -25.07
N ASP A 2 56.45 19.75 -24.01
CA ASP A 2 55.28 18.87 -23.93
C ASP A 2 55.41 17.43 -24.45
N GLN A 3 55.60 16.44 -23.58
CA GLN A 3 54.67 15.85 -22.58
C GLN A 3 53.63 14.88 -23.19
N PHE A 4 53.86 13.60 -22.90
CA PHE A 4 52.90 12.58 -22.47
C PHE A 4 51.45 12.66 -22.99
N ALA A 5 51.10 11.77 -23.91
CA ALA A 5 49.76 11.21 -24.00
C ALA A 5 49.85 9.68 -24.04
N ASN A 6 49.66 9.08 -22.87
CA ASN A 6 49.65 7.65 -22.64
C ASN A 6 48.48 6.98 -23.39
N LYS A 7 48.82 5.86 -24.04
CA LYS A 7 47.94 4.85 -24.61
C LYS A 7 47.05 4.26 -23.50
N ALA A 8 45.75 4.52 -23.55
CA ALA A 8 44.77 3.79 -22.74
C ALA A 8 44.31 2.52 -23.51
N PRO A 9 44.33 1.33 -22.90
CA PRO A 9 43.81 0.12 -23.53
C PRO A 9 42.28 0.13 -23.51
N ASN A 10 41.73 -0.19 -24.68
CA ASN A 10 40.30 -0.29 -24.95
C ASN A 10 39.73 -1.56 -24.28
N LEU A 11 39.26 -1.43 -23.04
CA LEU A 11 38.52 -2.48 -22.33
C LEU A 11 37.02 -2.36 -22.65
N LYS A 12 36.64 -2.77 -23.88
CA LYS A 12 35.30 -3.29 -24.13
C LYS A 12 35.27 -4.71 -23.57
N GLY A 13 35.00 -4.82 -22.27
CA GLY A 13 34.61 -6.07 -21.64
C GLY A 13 33.11 -6.24 -21.80
N ASP A 14 32.71 -7.18 -22.64
CA ASP A 14 31.34 -7.66 -22.75
C ASP A 14 30.87 -8.20 -21.40
N LEU A 15 30.00 -7.45 -20.71
CA LEU A 15 29.17 -8.02 -19.65
C LEU A 15 28.06 -8.83 -20.34
N PRO A 16 27.83 -10.10 -19.96
CA PRO A 16 26.81 -10.90 -20.58
C PRO A 16 25.45 -10.24 -20.31
N ALA A 17 24.76 -9.91 -21.40
CA ALA A 17 23.37 -9.50 -21.40
C ALA A 17 22.53 -10.63 -20.78
N ALA A 18 22.35 -10.61 -19.47
CA ALA A 18 21.34 -11.39 -18.80
C ALA A 18 20.00 -10.99 -19.42
N ALA A 19 19.49 -11.91 -20.24
CA ALA A 19 18.35 -11.82 -21.12
C ALA A 19 17.30 -10.76 -20.75
N ARG A 20 17.21 -9.70 -21.56
CA ARG A 20 15.93 -9.01 -21.81
C ARG A 20 14.95 -10.05 -22.35
N ARG A 21 14.18 -10.73 -21.49
CA ARG A 21 12.94 -11.38 -21.91
C ARG A 21 11.83 -10.34 -21.89
N VAL A 22 11.94 -9.34 -22.76
CA VAL A 22 10.79 -8.50 -23.09
C VAL A 22 9.99 -9.32 -24.08
N SER A 23 8.94 -10.01 -23.61
CA SER A 23 7.98 -10.64 -24.52
C SER A 23 7.41 -9.56 -25.44
N SER A 24 7.38 -9.83 -26.74
CA SER A 24 6.76 -8.96 -27.75
C SER A 24 5.24 -9.11 -27.78
N THR A 25 4.67 -9.98 -26.94
CA THR A 25 3.22 -10.14 -26.81
C THR A 25 2.62 -8.94 -26.09
N PRO A 26 1.46 -8.44 -26.55
CA PRO A 26 0.70 -7.45 -25.82
C PRO A 26 0.46 -7.92 -24.38
N ILE A 27 0.62 -7.01 -23.44
CA ILE A 27 0.51 -7.31 -22.02
C ILE A 27 -0.96 -7.54 -21.70
N GLN A 28 -1.30 -8.77 -21.32
CA GLN A 28 -2.66 -9.14 -20.99
C GLN A 28 -3.00 -8.57 -19.62
N VAL A 29 -3.93 -7.62 -19.62
CA VAL A 29 -4.50 -7.08 -18.38
C VAL A 29 -5.69 -7.95 -17.99
N ARG A 30 -5.78 -8.33 -16.72
CA ARG A 30 -6.96 -8.99 -16.17
C ARG A 30 -7.67 -8.04 -15.22
N VAL A 31 -9.00 -8.02 -15.31
CA VAL A 31 -9.85 -7.45 -14.27
C VAL A 31 -9.77 -8.40 -13.08
N THR A 32 -9.15 -7.96 -11.99
CA THR A 32 -9.31 -8.64 -10.71
C THR A 32 -10.59 -8.15 -10.06
N GLU A 33 -11.33 -9.05 -9.40
CA GLU A 33 -12.21 -8.59 -8.33
C GLU A 33 -11.33 -7.76 -7.43
N THR A 34 -11.64 -6.48 -7.41
CA THR A 34 -11.02 -5.55 -6.51
C THR A 34 -11.15 -6.17 -5.11
N LEU A 35 -10.06 -6.29 -4.35
CA LEU A 35 -10.14 -6.50 -2.89
C LEU A 35 -11.08 -5.48 -2.21
N PHE A 36 -11.41 -4.42 -2.94
CA PHE A 36 -12.40 -3.42 -2.69
C PHE A 36 -13.87 -3.91 -2.69
N ASP A 37 -14.18 -5.13 -3.16
CA ASP A 37 -15.55 -5.68 -3.30
C ASP A 37 -15.77 -7.11 -2.76
N ALA A 38 -14.75 -7.77 -2.18
CA ALA A 38 -14.88 -9.12 -1.61
C ALA A 38 -15.04 -9.07 -0.07
N PRO A 39 -16.25 -8.90 0.47
CA PRO A 39 -16.44 -8.76 1.91
C PRO A 39 -16.07 -10.04 2.65
N SER A 40 -15.33 -9.89 3.74
CA SER A 40 -15.32 -10.92 4.79
C SER A 40 -16.75 -11.12 5.30
N SER A 41 -17.07 -12.34 5.75
CA SER A 41 -18.45 -12.69 6.07
C SER A 41 -19.07 -11.80 7.17
N GLU A 42 -18.28 -11.11 7.99
CA GLU A 42 -18.73 -10.21 9.07
C GLU A 42 -19.05 -8.77 8.60
N GLU A 43 -18.62 -8.39 7.40
CA GLU A 43 -18.75 -7.03 6.88
C GLU A 43 -19.90 -6.87 5.88
N ARG A 44 -20.39 -8.01 5.38
CA ARG A 44 -21.60 -8.15 4.58
C ARG A 44 -22.74 -7.30 5.13
N LEU A 45 -23.26 -6.38 4.30
CA LEU A 45 -24.31 -5.43 4.69
C LEU A 45 -25.54 -6.16 5.27
N ASP A 46 -25.86 -7.32 4.71
CA ASP A 46 -26.93 -8.24 5.12
C ASP A 46 -26.80 -8.73 6.56
N LYS A 47 -25.59 -8.74 7.15
CA LYS A 47 -25.37 -9.08 8.56
C LYS A 47 -25.36 -7.87 9.50
N LYS A 48 -25.45 -6.64 9.01
CA LYS A 48 -25.52 -5.43 9.84
C LYS A 48 -26.95 -5.15 10.29
N PRO A 49 -27.16 -4.43 11.41
CA PRO A 49 -28.49 -4.06 11.87
C PRO A 49 -29.30 -3.35 10.77
N PRO A 50 -30.63 -3.55 10.69
CA PRO A 50 -31.48 -3.03 9.62
C PRO A 50 -31.38 -1.51 9.45
N ILE A 51 -31.15 -0.77 10.54
CA ILE A 51 -30.91 0.68 10.53
C ILE A 51 -29.65 1.04 9.72
N VAL A 52 -28.57 0.27 9.87
CA VAL A 52 -27.31 0.48 9.14
C VAL A 52 -27.49 0.16 7.66
N GLN A 53 -28.25 -0.90 7.34
CA GLN A 53 -28.58 -1.26 5.96
C GLN A 53 -29.40 -0.16 5.26
N PHE A 54 -30.43 0.36 5.95
CA PHE A 54 -31.28 1.42 5.42
C PHE A 54 -30.51 2.73 5.24
N ALA A 55 -29.76 3.16 6.26
CA ALA A 55 -28.91 4.35 6.19
C ALA A 55 -27.89 4.26 5.03
N ARG A 56 -27.31 3.08 4.81
CA ARG A 56 -26.40 2.83 3.68
C ARG A 56 -27.13 2.94 2.34
N LYS A 57 -28.26 2.26 2.16
CA LYS A 57 -29.05 2.33 0.92
C LYS A 57 -29.45 3.77 0.58
N PHE A 58 -29.86 4.54 1.59
CA PHE A 58 -30.19 5.96 1.44
C PHE A 58 -28.97 6.80 1.04
N ALA A 59 -27.82 6.60 1.71
CA ALA A 59 -26.57 7.28 1.36
C ALA A 59 -26.12 6.95 -0.07
N THR A 60 -26.17 5.67 -0.47
CA THR A 60 -25.85 5.20 -1.82
C THR A 60 -26.74 5.84 -2.88
N SER A 61 -28.05 5.86 -2.66
CA SER A 61 -29.01 6.46 -3.58
C SER A 61 -28.78 7.97 -3.73
N SER A 62 -28.58 8.66 -2.60
CA SER A 62 -28.30 10.10 -2.58
C SER A 62 -26.98 10.44 -3.29
N PHE A 63 -25.96 9.61 -3.08
CA PHE A 63 -24.67 9.76 -3.74
C PHE A 63 -24.77 9.52 -5.26
N GLY A 64 -25.48 8.47 -5.69
CA GLY A 64 -25.70 8.20 -7.11
C GLY A 64 -26.47 9.33 -7.81
N LEU A 65 -27.43 9.95 -7.12
CA LEU A 65 -28.12 11.14 -7.62
C LEU A 65 -27.16 12.33 -7.73
N TRP A 66 -26.34 12.56 -6.70
CA TRP A 66 -25.33 13.61 -6.73
C TRP A 66 -24.35 13.44 -7.89
N VAL A 67 -23.80 12.24 -8.14
CA VAL A 67 -22.88 11.98 -9.27
C VAL A 67 -23.52 12.30 -10.62
N ARG A 68 -24.80 11.94 -10.80
CA ARG A 68 -25.51 12.22 -12.06
C ARG A 68 -25.69 13.72 -12.28
N ILE A 69 -26.07 14.46 -11.23
CA ILE A 69 -26.28 15.91 -11.28
C ILE A 69 -24.93 16.62 -11.47
N SER A 70 -23.96 16.33 -10.61
CA SER A 70 -22.64 16.94 -10.65
C SER A 70 -21.89 16.63 -11.95
N GLY A 71 -22.04 15.41 -12.49
CA GLY A 71 -21.49 15.03 -13.79
C GLY A 71 -22.08 15.82 -14.97
N LYS A 72 -23.38 16.12 -14.96
CA LYS A 72 -23.99 16.99 -15.98
C LYS A 72 -23.50 18.43 -15.87
N ILE A 73 -23.45 18.96 -14.64
CA ILE A 73 -23.00 20.32 -14.36
C ILE A 73 -21.53 20.49 -14.75
N ALA A 74 -20.66 19.57 -14.32
CA ALA A 74 -19.23 19.61 -14.64
C ALA A 74 -18.97 19.61 -16.15
N ARG A 75 -19.65 18.75 -16.91
CA ARG A 75 -19.53 18.73 -18.38
C ARG A 75 -20.06 20.00 -19.02
N HIS A 76 -21.14 20.58 -18.49
CA HIS A 76 -21.65 21.87 -18.95
C HIS A 76 -20.62 23.01 -18.78
N PHE A 77 -19.83 22.97 -17.70
CA PHE A 77 -18.70 23.89 -17.48
C PHE A 77 -17.42 23.50 -18.25
N GLY A 78 -17.52 22.61 -19.25
CA GLY A 78 -16.39 22.22 -20.09
C GLY A 78 -15.36 21.33 -19.39
N TRP A 79 -15.72 20.65 -18.31
CA TRP A 79 -14.84 19.67 -17.68
C TRP A 79 -14.82 18.38 -18.48
N PHE A 80 -13.64 17.77 -18.58
CA PHE A 80 -13.42 16.54 -19.34
C PHE A 80 -12.56 15.57 -18.52
N PRO A 81 -12.53 14.28 -18.92
CA PRO A 81 -11.84 13.23 -18.17
C PRO A 81 -10.37 13.55 -17.89
N SER A 82 -9.92 13.20 -16.69
CA SER A 82 -8.54 13.24 -16.21
C SER A 82 -8.24 11.99 -15.41
N VAL A 83 -6.98 11.54 -15.43
CA VAL A 83 -6.52 10.43 -14.60
C VAL A 83 -5.79 10.97 -13.38
N GLU A 84 -6.10 10.40 -12.23
CA GLU A 84 -5.36 10.51 -10.99
C GLU A 84 -4.74 9.12 -10.74
N PRO A 85 -3.46 8.92 -11.12
CA PRO A 85 -2.81 7.65 -10.94
C PRO A 85 -2.45 7.42 -9.48
N TYR A 86 -2.56 6.16 -9.04
CA TYR A 86 -2.01 5.72 -7.78
C TYR A 86 -0.69 5.01 -8.02
N ILE A 87 0.06 4.86 -6.94
CA ILE A 87 1.29 4.10 -6.95
C ILE A 87 0.94 2.63 -6.97
N GLY A 88 1.44 1.97 -8.01
CA GLY A 88 1.32 0.53 -8.16
C GLY A 88 2.38 -0.19 -7.33
N TYR A 89 2.18 -1.48 -7.18
CA TYR A 89 3.25 -2.38 -6.79
C TYR A 89 3.12 -3.67 -7.58
N GLY A 90 4.20 -4.44 -7.66
CA GLY A 90 4.20 -5.70 -8.39
C GLY A 90 5.27 -6.66 -7.89
N THR A 91 5.22 -7.84 -8.47
CA THR A 91 6.27 -8.85 -8.38
C THR A 91 7.05 -8.94 -9.69
N ASP A 92 8.03 -9.84 -9.75
CA ASP A 92 8.71 -10.25 -10.99
C ASP A 92 7.81 -11.01 -11.97
N ARG A 93 6.52 -11.21 -11.65
CA ARG A 93 5.54 -11.90 -12.50
C ARG A 93 4.34 -11.06 -12.88
N TYR A 94 3.91 -10.15 -12.02
CA TYR A 94 2.78 -9.27 -12.32
C TYR A 94 2.96 -7.89 -11.71
N ALA A 95 2.32 -6.89 -12.32
CA ALA A 95 2.20 -5.55 -11.78
C ALA A 95 0.74 -5.23 -11.49
N ARG A 96 0.47 -4.64 -10.34
CA ARG A 96 -0.84 -4.10 -9.98
C ARG A 96 -0.82 -2.59 -10.13
N LEU A 97 -1.67 -2.10 -11.03
CA LEU A 97 -1.81 -0.70 -11.35
C LEU A 97 -3.18 -0.22 -10.90
N ILE A 98 -3.21 0.90 -10.20
CA ILE A 98 -4.46 1.49 -9.74
C ILE A 98 -4.51 2.94 -10.24
N CYS A 99 -5.62 3.36 -10.83
CA CYS A 99 -5.87 4.78 -11.10
C CYS A 99 -7.34 5.13 -10.94
N ARG A 100 -7.63 6.44 -10.86
CA ARG A 100 -8.98 6.97 -10.83
C ARG A 100 -9.21 7.96 -11.94
N THR A 101 -10.35 7.87 -12.62
CA THR A 101 -10.79 8.80 -13.65
C THR A 101 -11.80 9.79 -13.08
N VAL A 102 -11.53 11.07 -13.29
CA VAL A 102 -12.30 12.18 -12.73
C VAL A 102 -12.58 13.26 -13.76
N LEU A 103 -13.66 14.03 -13.58
CA LEU A 103 -13.91 15.22 -14.39
C LEU A 103 -13.11 16.39 -13.81
N ALA A 104 -12.36 17.08 -14.69
CA ALA A 104 -11.56 18.24 -14.32
C ALA A 104 -11.60 19.33 -15.41
N PRO A 105 -11.40 20.61 -15.05
CA PRO A 105 -11.29 21.70 -16.02
C PRO A 105 -10.01 21.58 -16.87
N LYS A 106 -9.95 22.32 -18.00
CA LYS A 106 -8.86 22.28 -18.98
C LYS A 106 -7.49 22.63 -18.41
N ASN A 107 -7.45 23.67 -17.59
CA ASN A 107 -6.22 24.17 -16.97
C ASN A 107 -6.10 23.75 -15.49
N GLY A 108 -6.94 22.81 -15.03
CA GLY A 108 -6.83 22.28 -13.68
C GLY A 108 -5.51 21.54 -13.54
N HIS A 109 -4.65 21.98 -12.61
CA HIS A 109 -3.33 21.38 -12.41
C HIS A 109 -3.43 19.85 -12.30
N HIS A 110 -2.85 19.18 -13.29
CA HIS A 110 -2.67 17.75 -13.34
C HIS A 110 -1.64 17.38 -12.27
N SER A 111 -1.88 16.32 -11.49
CA SER A 111 -1.05 15.91 -10.35
C SER A 111 -1.03 16.86 -9.13
N ALA A 112 -1.69 18.02 -9.16
CA ALA A 112 -1.82 18.82 -7.94
C ALA A 112 -2.81 18.14 -7.02
N LEU A 113 -2.29 17.49 -5.98
CA LEU A 113 -3.03 16.89 -4.88
C LEU A 113 -4.29 17.72 -4.58
N LYS A 114 -5.48 17.19 -4.89
CA LYS A 114 -6.70 17.78 -4.34
C LYS A 114 -6.70 17.46 -2.85
N ARG A 115 -6.35 18.46 -2.04
CA ARG A 115 -6.08 18.30 -0.60
C ARG A 115 -7.39 18.10 0.19
N GLY A 116 -7.36 17.23 1.20
CA GLY A 116 -8.44 17.06 2.19
C GLY A 116 -9.77 16.56 1.62
N ILE A 117 -10.88 16.96 2.24
CA ILE A 117 -12.26 16.56 1.87
C ILE A 117 -12.62 16.85 0.40
N TYR A 118 -11.91 17.74 -0.29
CA TYR A 118 -12.15 18.06 -1.69
C TYR A 118 -11.88 16.88 -2.63
N ALA A 119 -10.98 15.96 -2.27
CA ALA A 119 -10.78 14.71 -3.01
C ALA A 119 -12.02 13.79 -2.98
N MET A 120 -12.77 13.79 -1.88
CA MET A 120 -14.01 13.02 -1.74
C MET A 120 -15.16 13.60 -2.58
N LEU A 121 -15.10 14.90 -2.92
CA LEU A 121 -16.10 15.61 -3.71
C LEU A 121 -15.76 15.65 -5.21
N VAL A 122 -14.71 14.94 -5.64
CA VAL A 122 -14.35 14.88 -7.05
C VAL A 122 -15.37 14.05 -7.82
N VAL A 123 -15.91 14.66 -8.88
CA VAL A 123 -16.88 14.01 -9.76
C VAL A 123 -16.19 12.94 -10.60
N PRO A 124 -16.60 11.66 -10.52
CA PRO A 124 -15.98 10.60 -11.29
C PRO A 124 -16.28 10.75 -12.79
N ALA A 125 -15.31 10.40 -13.63
CA ALA A 125 -15.49 10.29 -15.06
C ALA A 125 -15.62 8.80 -15.43
N ILE A 126 -16.86 8.38 -15.71
CA ILE A 126 -17.19 7.00 -16.08
C ILE A 126 -17.18 6.88 -17.61
N ARG A 127 -16.86 5.70 -18.13
CA ARG A 127 -16.67 5.31 -19.55
C ARG A 127 -15.50 6.03 -20.22
N VAL A 128 -14.36 6.02 -19.54
CA VAL A 128 -13.12 6.67 -20.00
C VAL A 128 -12.11 5.61 -20.40
N LYS A 129 -11.54 5.73 -21.61
CA LYS A 129 -10.43 4.90 -22.07
C LYS A 129 -9.10 5.52 -21.59
N VAL A 130 -8.29 4.71 -20.93
CA VAL A 130 -6.98 5.06 -20.38
C VAL A 130 -5.93 4.20 -21.07
N ALA A 131 -4.96 4.85 -21.72
CA ALA A 131 -3.76 4.18 -22.21
C ALA A 131 -2.71 4.12 -21.10
N LEU A 132 -2.08 2.95 -20.98
CA LEU A 132 -1.11 2.66 -19.93
C LEU A 132 0.23 2.27 -20.55
N SER A 133 1.32 2.72 -19.94
CA SER A 133 2.66 2.21 -20.23
C SER A 133 3.50 2.08 -18.96
N ILE A 134 4.35 1.06 -18.92
CA ILE A 134 5.37 0.85 -17.88
C ILE A 134 6.73 1.01 -18.55
N ASP A 135 7.54 1.96 -18.09
CA ASP A 135 8.83 2.36 -18.67
C ASP A 135 8.78 2.57 -20.18
N ASN A 136 7.76 3.32 -20.64
CA ASN A 136 7.50 3.61 -22.05
C ASN A 136 7.11 2.38 -22.91
N VAL A 137 6.90 1.22 -22.30
CA VAL A 137 6.36 0.04 -22.99
C VAL A 137 4.86 -0.03 -22.73
N ALA A 138 4.06 -0.04 -23.81
CA ALA A 138 2.60 -0.04 -23.72
C ALA A 138 2.08 -1.33 -23.07
N VAL A 139 1.09 -1.18 -22.19
CA VAL A 139 0.43 -2.27 -21.43
C VAL A 139 -0.94 -2.66 -22.02
N GLU A 140 -1.42 -1.95 -23.05
CA GLU A 140 -2.79 -1.96 -23.61
C GLU A 140 -3.73 -0.86 -23.05
N TRP A 141 -4.90 -0.73 -23.66
CA TRP A 141 -5.94 0.23 -23.29
C TRP A 141 -6.90 -0.39 -22.28
N ALA A 142 -7.24 0.37 -21.24
CA ALA A 142 -8.23 -0.03 -20.26
C ALA A 142 -9.37 1.00 -20.19
N GLN A 143 -10.60 0.53 -20.18
CA GLN A 143 -11.81 1.32 -20.03
C GLN A 143 -12.31 1.29 -18.59
N VAL A 144 -12.81 2.43 -18.12
CA VAL A 144 -13.43 2.55 -16.80
C VAL A 144 -14.94 2.64 -16.89
N GLY A 145 -15.72 1.73 -16.29
CA GLY A 145 -17.19 1.78 -16.20
C GLY A 145 -17.94 0.65 -16.92
N ASP A 146 -19.19 0.41 -16.52
CA ASP A 146 -20.02 -0.77 -16.87
C ASP A 146 -20.08 -1.15 -18.38
N SER A 147 -19.87 -2.45 -18.66
CA SER A 147 -19.73 -3.09 -19.99
C SER A 147 -21.07 -3.45 -20.66
N SER A 148 -22.21 -2.99 -20.15
CA SER A 148 -23.53 -3.42 -20.66
C SER A 148 -23.86 -2.96 -22.09
N VAL A 149 -22.94 -2.31 -22.80
CA VAL A 149 -23.09 -1.99 -24.22
C VAL A 149 -21.77 -2.24 -24.94
N TYR A 150 -21.76 -3.28 -25.79
CA TYR A 150 -20.87 -3.47 -26.93
C TYR A 150 -20.45 -2.12 -27.54
N ASP A 151 -19.20 -1.71 -27.34
CA ASP A 151 -18.56 -0.75 -28.25
C ASP A 151 -18.37 -1.53 -29.56
N LYS A 152 -19.17 -1.23 -30.60
CA LYS A 152 -18.94 -1.80 -31.92
C LYS A 152 -17.51 -1.45 -32.35
N PRO A 153 -16.73 -2.43 -32.84
CA PRO A 153 -15.37 -2.14 -33.30
C PRO A 153 -15.44 -1.11 -34.41
N ASP A 154 -14.77 0.01 -34.19
CA ASP A 154 -14.53 1.03 -35.19
C ASP A 154 -13.81 0.35 -36.36
N SER A 155 -14.37 0.42 -37.57
CA SER A 155 -13.93 -0.33 -38.74
C SER A 155 -12.56 0.11 -39.29
N ALA A 156 -11.88 1.03 -38.60
CA ALA A 156 -10.65 1.67 -39.05
C ALA A 156 -9.36 1.14 -38.40
N TYR A 157 -9.40 0.15 -37.49
CA TYR A 157 -8.18 -0.38 -36.88
C TYR A 157 -8.09 -1.93 -36.90
N ASN A 158 -7.23 -2.43 -37.78
CA ASN A 158 -6.69 -3.78 -37.73
C ASN A 158 -5.62 -3.88 -36.63
N SER A 159 -5.99 -4.37 -35.44
CA SER A 159 -5.22 -5.34 -34.63
C SER A 159 -5.72 -5.33 -33.16
N SER A 160 -6.30 -6.46 -32.74
CA SER A 160 -6.20 -7.05 -31.39
C SER A 160 -5.97 -6.10 -30.19
N ALA A 161 -7.03 -5.49 -29.64
CA ALA A 161 -6.97 -4.94 -28.29
C ALA A 161 -8.23 -5.36 -27.52
N GLU A 162 -8.08 -6.36 -26.65
CA GLU A 162 -9.05 -6.71 -25.60
C GLU A 162 -8.90 -5.66 -24.48
N TYR A 163 -9.85 -4.73 -24.37
CA TYR A 163 -9.81 -3.71 -23.33
C TYR A 163 -10.31 -4.29 -21.99
N CYS A 164 -9.69 -3.88 -20.88
CA CYS A 164 -10.22 -4.18 -19.54
C CYS A 164 -11.29 -3.18 -19.13
N VAL A 165 -12.33 -3.63 -18.42
CA VAL A 165 -13.44 -2.78 -17.98
C VAL A 165 -13.42 -2.65 -16.46
N SER A 166 -13.47 -1.42 -15.93
CA SER A 166 -13.48 -1.18 -14.49
C SER A 166 -14.79 -0.58 -13.97
N ASP A 167 -14.81 -0.16 -12.70
CA ASP A 167 -16.05 0.06 -11.96
C ASP A 167 -16.83 1.34 -12.36
N CYS A 168 -18.09 1.41 -11.93
CA CYS A 168 -18.95 2.58 -12.14
C CYS A 168 -18.55 3.82 -11.30
N SER A 169 -17.48 3.71 -10.51
CA SER A 169 -16.98 4.73 -9.59
C SER A 169 -15.74 5.45 -10.15
N GLY A 170 -15.29 5.09 -11.35
CA GLY A 170 -14.12 5.73 -11.93
C GLY A 170 -12.81 5.11 -11.44
N TYR A 171 -12.81 4.01 -10.69
CA TYR A 171 -11.58 3.31 -10.32
C TYR A 171 -11.22 2.27 -11.34
N LEU A 172 -9.92 2.14 -11.58
CA LEU A 172 -9.32 1.15 -12.44
C LEU A 172 -8.25 0.43 -11.62
N ASP A 173 -8.51 -0.83 -11.26
CA ASP A 173 -7.56 -1.73 -10.60
C ASP A 173 -7.24 -2.86 -11.57
N LEU A 174 -5.99 -2.93 -11.98
CA LEU A 174 -5.53 -3.78 -13.06
C LEU A 174 -4.36 -4.61 -12.62
N VAL A 175 -4.41 -5.90 -12.95
CA VAL A 175 -3.25 -6.79 -12.84
C VAL A 175 -2.75 -7.10 -14.24
N THR A 176 -1.50 -6.77 -14.50
CA THR A 176 -0.79 -7.05 -15.75
C THR A 176 0.22 -8.17 -15.50
N GLU A 177 0.15 -9.26 -16.26
CA GLU A 177 1.16 -10.33 -16.22
C GLU A 177 2.40 -9.91 -17.03
N ARG A 178 3.44 -9.43 -16.33
CA ARG A 178 4.71 -9.07 -16.95
C ARG A 178 5.86 -9.30 -15.99
N SER A 179 6.92 -9.91 -16.51
CA SER A 179 8.20 -9.92 -15.81
C SER A 179 8.86 -8.55 -15.85
N LEU A 180 8.86 -7.89 -14.70
CA LEU A 180 9.56 -6.64 -14.45
C LEU A 180 10.79 -6.92 -13.59
N LEU A 181 11.82 -6.10 -13.75
CA LEU A 181 12.98 -6.18 -12.87
C LEU A 181 12.61 -5.64 -11.49
N PRO A 182 13.13 -6.18 -10.38
CA PRO A 182 12.94 -5.57 -9.08
C PRO A 182 13.48 -4.13 -9.05
N GLY A 183 12.70 -3.18 -8.57
CA GLY A 183 13.08 -1.76 -8.55
C GLY A 183 11.89 -0.80 -8.66
N GLU A 184 12.22 0.49 -8.82
CA GLU A 184 11.25 1.53 -9.10
C GLU A 184 11.03 1.65 -10.61
N HIS A 185 9.77 1.62 -11.01
CA HIS A 185 9.31 1.74 -12.40
C HIS A 185 8.43 2.98 -12.55
N LYS A 186 8.39 3.53 -13.76
CA LYS A 186 7.48 4.63 -14.08
C LYS A 186 6.29 4.13 -14.87
N VAL A 187 5.10 4.43 -14.38
CA VAL A 187 3.84 4.12 -15.05
C VAL A 187 3.25 5.41 -15.60
N SER A 188 2.97 5.45 -16.90
CA SER A 188 2.35 6.58 -17.56
C SER A 188 0.90 6.27 -17.88
N TYR A 189 0.01 7.22 -17.56
CA TYR A 189 -1.42 7.13 -17.78
C TYR A 189 -1.85 8.25 -18.71
N LYS A 190 -2.52 7.92 -19.81
CA LYS A 190 -2.99 8.90 -20.80
C LYS A 190 -4.47 8.73 -21.07
N VAL A 191 -5.18 9.86 -21.11
CA VAL A 191 -6.56 9.96 -21.59
C VAL A 191 -6.64 10.95 -22.73
N ASP A 192 -7.68 10.85 -23.53
CA ASP A 192 -7.89 11.73 -24.67
C ASP A 192 -7.87 13.20 -24.27
N ASN A 193 -7.26 14.02 -25.12
CA ASN A 193 -7.14 15.48 -24.95
C ASN A 193 -6.41 15.92 -23.65
N ARG A 194 -5.61 15.05 -23.02
CA ARG A 194 -4.70 15.41 -21.92
C ARG A 194 -3.26 14.93 -22.16
N ASN A 195 -2.32 15.62 -21.53
CA ASN A 195 -0.95 15.14 -21.39
C ASN A 195 -0.91 13.90 -20.48
N PRO A 196 0.03 12.97 -20.71
CA PRO A 196 0.23 11.83 -19.83
C PRO A 196 0.58 12.27 -18.41
N VAL A 197 0.11 11.49 -17.42
CA VAL A 197 0.45 11.66 -16.00
C VAL A 197 1.28 10.45 -15.57
N GLU A 198 2.37 10.69 -14.85
CA GLU A 198 3.27 9.64 -14.36
C GLU A 198 2.99 9.32 -12.89
N ALA A 199 3.16 8.05 -12.52
CA ALA A 199 3.25 7.59 -11.14
C ALA A 199 4.36 6.55 -11.01
N SER A 200 4.98 6.49 -9.82
CA SER A 200 5.94 5.44 -9.49
C SER A 200 5.23 4.11 -9.23
N MET A 201 5.92 3.01 -9.51
CA MET A 201 5.52 1.65 -9.14
C MET A 201 6.72 0.91 -8.55
N PHE A 202 6.49 0.14 -7.49
CA PHE A 202 7.53 -0.66 -6.85
C PHE A 202 7.40 -2.13 -7.24
N VAL A 203 8.40 -2.68 -7.91
CA VAL A 203 8.49 -4.11 -8.22
C VAL A 203 9.40 -4.77 -7.20
N ILE A 204 8.88 -5.80 -6.54
CA ILE A 204 9.57 -6.53 -5.48
C ILE A 204 9.81 -7.96 -5.96
N SER A 205 11.01 -8.50 -5.74
CA SER A 205 11.31 -9.88 -6.10
C SER A 205 10.50 -10.87 -5.27
N GLU A 206 9.90 -11.89 -5.88
CA GLU A 206 9.30 -13.03 -5.15
C GLU A 206 10.32 -13.78 -4.28
N GLN A 207 11.61 -13.65 -4.60
CA GLN A 207 12.70 -14.27 -3.85
C GLN A 207 13.12 -13.47 -2.61
N THR A 208 12.51 -12.30 -2.36
CA THR A 208 12.83 -11.50 -1.18
C THR A 208 12.47 -12.27 0.09
N PRO A 209 13.44 -12.57 0.99
CA PRO A 209 13.20 -13.45 2.12
C PRO A 209 12.47 -12.77 3.29
N LEU A 210 12.55 -11.44 3.38
CA LEU A 210 12.06 -10.65 4.51
C LEU A 210 11.31 -9.39 4.02
N GLY A 211 10.11 -9.18 4.54
CA GLY A 211 9.33 -7.96 4.37
C GLY A 211 9.04 -7.29 5.71
N ILE A 212 9.05 -5.96 5.73
CA ILE A 212 8.59 -5.16 6.87
C ILE A 212 7.24 -4.57 6.52
N ILE A 213 6.20 -4.85 7.31
CA ILE A 213 4.89 -4.20 7.20
C ILE A 213 4.78 -3.23 8.36
N SER A 214 4.78 -1.93 8.09
CA SER A 214 4.69 -0.88 9.10
C SER A 214 3.38 -0.13 8.99
N ASP A 215 2.69 0.10 10.11
CA ASP A 215 1.70 1.18 10.16
C ASP A 215 2.41 2.54 10.04
N VAL A 216 1.68 3.56 9.58
CA VAL A 216 2.21 4.91 9.41
C VAL A 216 1.86 5.77 10.62
N ASP A 217 0.56 5.90 10.89
CA ASP A 217 0.00 6.82 11.88
C ASP A 217 0.36 6.34 13.29
N ASP A 218 0.88 7.23 14.13
CA ASP A 218 1.37 6.92 15.49
C ASP A 218 2.48 5.84 15.55
N THR A 219 3.04 5.40 14.42
CA THR A 219 4.13 4.41 14.34
C THR A 219 5.43 5.00 13.80
N ILE A 220 5.43 5.49 12.55
CA ILE A 220 6.58 6.22 11.98
C ILE A 220 6.37 7.73 12.06
N MET A 221 5.12 8.17 12.18
CA MET A 221 4.69 9.56 12.17
C MET A 221 3.87 9.86 13.41
N VAL A 222 4.23 10.92 14.14
CA VAL A 222 3.48 11.35 15.34
C VAL A 222 2.23 12.13 14.93
N THR A 223 1.04 11.59 15.26
CA THR A 223 -0.22 12.28 14.99
C THR A 223 -0.68 13.01 16.25
N GLN A 224 -0.55 14.34 16.29
CA GLN A 224 -0.97 15.16 17.45
C GLN A 224 -2.51 15.32 17.59
N ALA A 225 -3.30 14.33 17.18
CA ALA A 225 -4.74 14.46 17.18
C ALA A 225 -5.37 13.86 18.47
N PRO A 226 -6.23 14.61 19.19
CA PRO A 226 -6.94 14.10 20.35
C PRO A 226 -7.90 12.97 19.97
N SER A 227 -7.97 11.93 20.80
CA SER A 227 -8.55 10.61 20.50
C SER A 227 -9.99 10.59 19.94
N PRO A 228 -10.92 11.52 20.24
CA PRO A 228 -12.25 11.49 19.62
C PRO A 228 -12.32 12.18 18.24
N LEU A 229 -11.32 12.99 17.86
CA LEU A 229 -11.34 13.84 16.66
C LEU A 229 -10.28 13.45 15.63
N ARG A 230 -9.51 12.37 15.85
CA ARG A 230 -8.42 11.91 14.96
C ARG A 230 -8.85 11.75 13.50
N ALA A 231 -10.00 11.11 13.27
CA ALA A 231 -10.51 10.87 11.92
C ALA A 231 -10.88 12.16 11.18
N ALA A 232 -11.54 13.11 11.86
CA ALA A 232 -11.95 14.39 11.27
C ALA A 232 -10.77 15.35 11.12
N TYR A 233 -9.84 15.37 12.08
CA TYR A 233 -8.63 16.21 12.05
C TYR A 233 -7.69 15.80 10.90
N ASN A 234 -7.49 14.49 10.70
CA ASN A 234 -6.75 13.95 9.55
C ASN A 234 -7.39 14.33 8.20
N LEU A 235 -8.72 14.49 8.17
CA LEU A 235 -9.49 14.90 6.99
C LEU A 235 -9.47 16.41 6.73
N LEU A 236 -9.35 17.25 7.77
CA LEU A 236 -9.67 18.68 7.71
C LEU A 236 -8.45 19.63 7.78
N ILE A 237 -7.35 19.26 8.44
CA ILE A 237 -6.25 20.21 8.72
C ILE A 237 -4.94 19.65 8.17
N MET A 238 -4.72 19.86 6.86
CA MET A 238 -3.45 19.54 6.20
C MET A 238 -2.49 20.73 6.30
N ASN A 239 -1.65 20.76 7.34
CA ASN A 239 -0.31 21.34 7.23
C ASN A 239 0.72 20.20 7.29
N PRO A 240 1.27 19.75 6.14
CA PRO A 240 2.33 18.74 6.08
C PRO A 240 3.60 19.11 6.87
N GLU A 241 3.80 20.41 7.14
CA GLU A 241 5.01 20.94 7.76
C GLU A 241 5.11 20.70 9.27
N HIS A 242 4.04 20.25 9.94
CA HIS A 242 4.04 19.97 11.38
C HIS A 242 3.98 18.48 11.72
N ARG A 243 4.18 17.59 10.74
CA ARG A 243 4.29 16.15 11.02
C ARG A 243 5.73 15.82 11.39
N HIS A 244 5.91 15.29 12.59
CA HIS A 244 7.21 14.88 13.11
C HIS A 244 7.36 13.36 13.03
N ALA A 245 8.55 12.91 12.65
CA ALA A 245 8.89 11.51 12.74
C ALA A 245 8.94 11.05 14.20
N VAL A 246 8.65 9.78 14.41
CA VAL A 246 8.92 9.14 15.69
C VAL A 246 10.43 9.02 15.87
N ASP A 247 10.92 9.48 17.01
CA ASP A 247 12.34 9.48 17.35
C ASP A 247 12.96 8.10 17.10
N GLY A 248 14.05 8.07 16.33
CA GLY A 248 14.81 6.86 16.02
C GLY A 248 14.19 5.89 15.02
N MET A 249 12.94 6.07 14.60
CA MET A 249 12.26 5.08 13.76
C MET A 249 12.85 4.99 12.33
N SER A 250 13.23 6.14 11.75
CA SER A 250 13.90 6.15 10.44
C SER A 250 15.31 5.55 10.51
N HIS A 251 16.00 5.68 11.64
CA HIS A 251 17.30 5.04 11.86
C HIS A 251 17.14 3.52 11.96
N PHE A 252 16.21 3.05 12.78
CA PHE A 252 15.87 1.63 12.90
C PHE A 252 15.56 0.98 11.54
N PHE A 253 14.71 1.62 10.72
CA PHE A 253 14.33 1.07 9.42
C PHE A 253 15.50 1.05 8.43
N ARG A 254 16.32 2.12 8.41
CA ARG A 254 17.54 2.15 7.61
C ARG A 254 18.53 1.09 8.06
N ARG A 255 18.70 0.89 9.36
CA ARG A 255 19.61 -0.14 9.89
C ARG A 255 19.20 -1.54 9.45
N ILE A 256 17.90 -1.86 9.43
CA ILE A 256 17.39 -3.10 8.85
C ILE A 256 17.73 -3.19 7.36
N LYS A 257 17.46 -2.12 6.59
CA LYS A 257 17.73 -2.07 5.15
C LYS A 257 19.21 -2.24 4.82
N ASP A 258 20.09 -1.60 5.59
CA ASP A 258 21.54 -1.66 5.39
C ASP A 258 22.11 -3.03 5.76
N SER A 259 21.57 -3.66 6.82
CA SER A 259 21.98 -4.99 7.27
C SER A 259 21.47 -6.09 6.33
N ILE A 260 20.29 -5.90 5.74
CA ILE A 260 19.63 -6.85 4.84
C ILE A 260 19.12 -6.10 3.62
N PRO A 261 19.99 -5.83 2.62
CA PRO A 261 19.65 -5.01 1.45
C PRO A 261 18.46 -5.50 0.63
N SER A 262 18.18 -6.81 0.66
CA SER A 262 17.03 -7.41 -0.03
C SER A 262 15.69 -7.12 0.65
N THR A 263 15.66 -6.59 1.88
CA THR A 263 14.43 -6.34 2.63
C THR A 263 13.52 -5.34 1.92
N SER A 264 12.24 -5.69 1.80
CA SER A 264 11.19 -4.81 1.25
C SER A 264 10.36 -4.18 2.37
N PHE A 265 10.03 -2.90 2.21
CA PHE A 265 9.22 -2.14 3.18
C PHE A 265 7.84 -1.86 2.59
N PHE A 266 6.80 -2.20 3.34
CA PHE A 266 5.40 -1.95 3.01
C PHE A 266 4.82 -1.05 4.09
N TYR A 267 4.28 0.09 3.69
CA TYR A 267 3.65 1.04 4.61
C TYR A 267 2.14 0.94 4.52
N LEU A 268 1.47 0.74 5.65
CA LEU A 268 0.02 0.71 5.77
C LEU A 268 -0.46 1.97 6.47
N SER A 269 -1.59 2.54 6.03
CA SER A 269 -2.25 3.60 6.79
C SER A 269 -3.77 3.50 6.67
N THR A 270 -4.46 3.83 7.76
CA THR A 270 -5.92 3.94 7.76
C THR A 270 -6.43 5.27 7.17
N SER A 271 -5.51 6.16 6.80
CA SER A 271 -5.82 7.46 6.19
C SER A 271 -6.28 7.32 4.73
N PRO A 272 -7.06 8.30 4.20
CA PRO A 272 -7.56 8.23 2.84
C PRO A 272 -6.44 8.33 1.80
N TRP A 273 -6.69 7.81 0.60
CA TRP A 273 -5.77 7.93 -0.54
C TRP A 273 -5.37 9.37 -0.91
N ASN A 274 -6.18 10.37 -0.54
CA ASN A 274 -5.90 11.78 -0.83
C ASN A 274 -4.66 12.33 -0.10
N VAL A 275 -4.21 11.68 0.98
CA VAL A 275 -3.00 12.09 1.73
C VAL A 275 -1.75 11.34 1.30
N GLU A 276 -1.84 10.45 0.30
CA GLU A 276 -0.75 9.60 -0.19
C GLU A 276 0.54 10.38 -0.43
N ALA A 277 0.50 11.35 -1.34
CA ALA A 277 1.69 12.10 -1.70
C ALA A 277 2.25 12.92 -0.52
N SER A 278 1.39 13.27 0.45
CA SER A 278 1.84 13.94 1.67
C SER A 278 2.59 12.98 2.62
N ILE A 279 2.11 11.75 2.78
CA ILE A 279 2.78 10.70 3.56
C ILE A 279 4.07 10.28 2.85
N ARG A 280 4.05 10.15 1.53
CA ARG A 280 5.25 9.82 0.75
C ARG A 280 6.33 10.88 0.86
N HIS A 281 5.97 12.15 0.72
CA HIS A 281 6.92 13.23 0.91
C HIS A 281 7.53 13.20 2.32
N PHE A 282 6.73 12.87 3.34
CA PHE A 282 7.23 12.64 4.69
C PHE A 282 8.22 11.46 4.77
N ILE A 283 7.88 10.29 4.21
CA ILE A 283 8.77 9.11 4.17
C ILE A 283 10.12 9.46 3.54
N LEU A 284 10.10 10.16 2.40
CA LEU A 284 11.31 10.60 1.70
C LEU A 284 12.10 11.65 2.49
N ARG A 285 11.42 12.67 3.03
CA ARG A 285 12.03 13.77 3.79
C ARG A 285 12.75 13.28 5.05
N GLU A 286 12.14 12.33 5.76
CA GLU A 286 12.67 11.78 7.00
C GLU A 286 13.68 10.62 6.78
N GLY A 287 13.92 10.24 5.52
CA GLY A 287 14.92 9.24 5.15
C GLY A 287 14.51 7.80 5.44
N PHE A 288 13.20 7.49 5.46
CA PHE A 288 12.74 6.11 5.54
C PHE A 288 13.01 5.36 4.23
N PRO A 289 13.25 4.02 4.27
CA PRO A 289 13.40 3.22 3.06
C PRO A 289 12.16 3.33 2.15
N ALA A 290 12.40 3.51 0.86
CA ALA A 290 11.32 3.59 -0.13
C ALA A 290 10.55 2.27 -0.22
N GLY A 291 9.24 2.36 -0.45
CA GLY A 291 8.39 1.19 -0.59
C GLY A 291 6.95 1.53 -1.00
N PRO A 292 6.15 0.51 -1.34
CA PRO A 292 4.72 0.67 -1.57
C PRO A 292 4.02 1.21 -0.33
N LEU A 293 3.12 2.17 -0.55
CA LEU A 293 2.25 2.76 0.46
C LEU A 293 0.82 2.32 0.16
N LEU A 294 0.29 1.43 0.99
CA LEU A 294 -1.04 0.87 0.87
C LEU A 294 -1.95 1.64 1.82
N LEU A 295 -2.83 2.45 1.24
CA LEU A 295 -3.72 3.34 1.98
C LEU A 295 -5.14 2.85 1.99
N ARG A 296 -5.89 3.36 2.95
CA ARG A 296 -7.32 3.19 2.98
C ARG A 296 -8.00 3.96 1.87
N ASP A 297 -8.82 3.24 1.12
CA ASP A 297 -9.84 3.86 0.31
C ASP A 297 -11.04 4.24 1.21
N LEU A 298 -10.98 5.44 1.79
CA LEU A 298 -12.14 6.10 2.39
C LEU A 298 -13.02 6.68 1.28
N ASP A 299 -13.56 5.80 0.47
CA ASP A 299 -14.54 6.17 -0.52
C ASP A 299 -15.94 6.21 0.12
N PRO A 300 -16.67 7.34 0.11
CA PRO A 300 -18.05 7.44 0.59
C PRO A 300 -19.09 6.65 -0.24
N ARG A 301 -18.65 5.81 -1.19
CA ARG A 301 -19.47 5.16 -2.22
C ARG A 301 -19.84 3.71 -1.88
N PRO A 302 -20.89 3.16 -2.53
CA PRO A 302 -21.42 1.83 -2.20
C PRO A 302 -20.38 0.72 -2.40
N LYS A 303 -19.72 0.33 -1.31
CA LYS A 303 -19.22 -1.04 -1.13
C LYS A 303 -20.36 -1.87 -0.54
N THR A 304 -20.49 -3.14 -0.92
CA THR A 304 -21.40 -4.15 -0.34
C THR A 304 -21.17 -4.40 1.16
N PHE A 305 -20.23 -3.69 1.76
CA PHE A 305 -19.79 -3.83 3.14
C PHE A 305 -19.26 -2.53 3.75
N VAL A 306 -19.10 -2.52 5.08
CA VAL A 306 -18.55 -1.38 5.84
C VAL A 306 -17.17 -1.76 6.39
N PRO A 307 -16.07 -1.33 5.74
CA PRO A 307 -14.73 -1.72 6.16
C PRO A 307 -14.35 -1.09 7.51
N THR A 308 -13.74 -1.88 8.40
CA THR A 308 -13.13 -1.39 9.65
C THR A 308 -11.61 -1.25 9.51
N GLY A 309 -10.98 -0.36 10.29
CA GLY A 309 -9.52 -0.16 10.24
C GLY A 309 -8.69 -1.44 10.46
N PRO A 310 -9.00 -2.27 11.49
CA PRO A 310 -8.33 -3.54 11.73
C PRO A 310 -8.48 -4.55 10.58
N GLN A 311 -9.67 -4.62 9.98
CA GLN A 311 -9.95 -5.56 8.90
C GLN A 311 -9.21 -5.19 7.61
N HIS A 312 -9.12 -3.89 7.31
CA HIS A 312 -8.32 -3.36 6.22
C HIS A 312 -6.85 -3.82 6.36
N LYS A 313 -6.22 -3.61 7.53
CA LYS A 313 -4.85 -4.08 7.79
C LYS A 313 -4.70 -5.59 7.61
N LEU A 314 -5.71 -6.38 7.99
CA LEU A 314 -5.72 -7.83 7.81
C LEU A 314 -5.81 -8.23 6.33
N GLU A 315 -6.61 -7.54 5.52
CA GLU A 315 -6.74 -7.78 4.07
C GLU A 315 -5.45 -7.46 3.32
N PHE A 316 -4.75 -6.36 3.63
CA PHE A 316 -3.44 -6.09 3.03
C PHE A 316 -2.40 -7.11 3.46
N ALA A 317 -2.36 -7.46 4.76
CA ALA A 317 -1.44 -8.48 5.22
C ALA A 317 -1.70 -9.81 4.51
N GLN A 318 -2.97 -10.20 4.35
CA GLN A 318 -3.35 -11.37 3.58
C GLN A 318 -2.83 -11.29 2.15
N GLN A 319 -3.12 -10.18 1.48
CA GLN A 319 -2.74 -10.00 0.10
C GLN A 319 -1.21 -10.07 -0.08
N LEU A 320 -0.44 -9.36 0.75
CA LEU A 320 1.02 -9.41 0.68
C LEU A 320 1.56 -10.82 0.96
N MET A 321 0.93 -11.56 1.87
CA MET A 321 1.34 -12.94 2.16
C MET A 321 1.03 -13.91 1.01
N ASP A 322 -0.05 -13.67 0.25
CA ASP A 322 -0.39 -14.42 -0.95
C ASP A 322 0.51 -14.04 -2.14
N ASP A 323 0.77 -12.74 -2.31
CA ASP A 323 1.62 -12.15 -3.35
C ASP A 323 3.09 -12.63 -3.21
N PHE A 324 3.57 -12.80 -1.97
CA PHE A 324 4.96 -13.19 -1.68
C PHE A 324 5.03 -14.48 -0.84
N PRO A 325 4.74 -15.66 -1.40
CA PRO A 325 4.58 -16.90 -0.64
C PRO A 325 5.84 -17.33 0.13
N GLY A 326 7.04 -17.00 -0.37
CA GLY A 326 8.32 -17.32 0.29
C GLY A 326 8.81 -16.28 1.31
N MET A 327 8.14 -15.13 1.40
CA MET A 327 8.53 -14.03 2.27
C MET A 327 7.96 -14.21 3.68
N ARG A 328 8.81 -13.98 4.69
CA ARG A 328 8.39 -13.80 6.09
C ARG A 328 8.31 -12.32 6.43
N PHE A 329 7.40 -11.97 7.32
CA PHE A 329 7.09 -10.57 7.62
C PHE A 329 7.42 -10.19 9.07
N VAL A 330 7.98 -9.00 9.26
CA VAL A 330 8.01 -8.32 10.56
C VAL A 330 6.94 -7.25 10.55
N LEU A 331 6.08 -7.25 11.57
CA LEU A 331 4.95 -6.33 11.69
C LEU A 331 5.30 -5.23 12.69
N ILE A 332 5.24 -3.97 12.27
CA ILE A 332 5.56 -2.80 13.11
C ILE A 332 4.31 -1.91 13.24
N GLY A 333 3.87 -1.64 14.46
CA GLY A 333 2.67 -0.83 14.72
C GLY A 333 2.70 -0.14 16.09
N ASP A 334 1.56 0.35 16.55
CA ASP A 334 1.42 1.08 17.82
C ASP A 334 0.40 0.46 18.79
N ASP A 335 0.50 0.79 20.10
CA ASP A 335 -0.43 0.31 21.14
C ASP A 335 -1.62 1.26 21.42
N GLY A 336 -1.74 2.36 20.68
CA GLY A 336 -2.91 3.26 20.70
C GLY A 336 -4.03 2.80 19.78
N GLN A 337 -3.71 2.08 18.71
CA GLN A 337 -4.66 1.44 17.81
C GLN A 337 -4.86 -0.04 18.15
N LYS A 338 -5.70 -0.74 17.37
CA LYS A 338 -5.97 -2.19 17.52
C LYS A 338 -4.91 -3.06 16.85
N ASP A 339 -3.70 -2.55 16.65
CA ASP A 339 -2.63 -3.23 15.92
C ASP A 339 -2.22 -4.52 16.61
N PRO A 340 -2.03 -4.58 17.95
CA PRO A 340 -1.64 -5.82 18.59
C PRO A 340 -2.67 -6.94 18.42
N SER A 341 -3.98 -6.61 18.50
CA SER A 341 -5.05 -7.59 18.22
C SER A 341 -5.13 -7.99 16.75
N THR A 342 -4.78 -7.07 15.83
CA THR A 342 -4.79 -7.34 14.38
C THR A 342 -3.63 -8.27 14.00
N TYR A 343 -2.44 -8.01 14.55
CA TYR A 343 -1.27 -8.83 14.35
C TYR A 343 -1.43 -10.23 14.95
N ALA A 344 -2.07 -10.36 16.11
CA ALA A 344 -2.42 -11.67 16.67
C ALA A 344 -3.30 -12.48 15.69
N LYS A 345 -4.36 -11.87 15.13
CA LYS A 345 -5.20 -12.53 14.12
C LYS A 345 -4.44 -12.91 12.85
N ILE A 346 -3.49 -12.07 12.42
CA ILE A 346 -2.64 -12.37 11.26
C ILE A 346 -1.76 -13.59 11.55
N ILE A 347 -1.16 -13.67 12.74
CA ILE A 347 -0.35 -14.81 13.17
C ILE A 347 -1.19 -16.10 13.22
N GLU A 348 -2.41 -16.05 13.77
CA GLU A 348 -3.33 -17.19 13.81
C GLU A 348 -3.72 -17.67 12.40
N LYS A 349 -4.00 -16.73 11.50
CA LYS A 349 -4.41 -17.04 10.12
C LYS A 349 -3.25 -17.54 9.27
N PHE A 350 -2.04 -17.09 9.56
CA PHE A 350 -0.83 -17.35 8.79
C PHE A 350 0.32 -17.81 9.67
N PRO A 351 0.26 -19.06 10.16
CA PRO A 351 1.34 -19.63 10.94
C PRO A 351 2.65 -19.61 10.14
N ASP A 352 3.77 -19.40 10.84
CA ASP A 352 5.14 -19.33 10.29
C ASP A 352 5.43 -18.17 9.31
N ARG A 353 4.43 -17.40 8.87
CA ARG A 353 4.62 -16.25 7.97
C ARG A 353 5.09 -14.99 8.68
N VAL A 354 4.79 -14.83 9.97
CA VAL A 354 5.26 -13.71 10.78
C VAL A 354 6.52 -14.12 11.53
N LEU A 355 7.59 -13.32 11.40
CA LEU A 355 8.86 -13.53 12.09
C LEU A 355 8.86 -12.89 13.48
N ALA A 356 8.42 -11.64 13.57
CA ALA A 356 8.41 -10.85 14.80
C ALA A 356 7.39 -9.72 14.71
N VAL A 357 6.95 -9.23 15.87
CA VAL A 357 6.09 -8.05 15.99
C VAL A 357 6.79 -6.99 16.84
N GLY A 358 6.89 -5.77 16.33
CA GLY A 358 7.37 -4.60 17.05
C GLY A 358 6.23 -3.63 17.33
N ILE A 359 5.99 -3.29 18.59
CA ILE A 359 4.94 -2.35 18.99
C ILE A 359 5.57 -1.12 19.63
N ARG A 360 5.25 0.06 19.08
CA ARG A 360 5.54 1.33 19.71
C ARG A 360 4.55 1.60 20.84
N GLN A 361 5.06 1.86 22.03
CA GLN A 361 4.27 2.25 23.19
C GLN A 361 4.08 3.76 23.23
N LEU A 362 2.83 4.23 23.17
CA LEU A 362 2.51 5.67 23.19
C LEU A 362 2.54 6.26 24.60
N LYS A 363 2.37 5.43 25.64
CA LYS A 363 2.47 5.88 27.03
C LYS A 363 3.93 6.08 27.41
N LYS A 364 4.24 7.29 27.92
CA LYS A 364 5.51 7.58 28.56
C LYS A 364 5.69 6.67 29.78
N ASP A 365 6.91 6.18 29.98
CA ASP A 365 7.32 5.32 31.10
C ASP A 365 6.61 3.96 31.19
N ALA A 366 5.95 3.52 30.11
CA ALA A 366 5.32 2.21 30.09
C ALA A 366 6.35 1.09 30.23
N THR A 367 6.14 0.20 31.19
CA THR A 367 6.98 -0.98 31.39
C THR A 367 6.53 -2.16 30.52
N LEU A 368 7.37 -3.19 30.37
CA LEU A 368 6.97 -4.44 29.72
C LEU A 368 5.81 -5.14 30.46
N VAL A 369 5.72 -4.98 31.78
CA VAL A 369 4.61 -5.53 32.57
C VAL A 369 3.30 -4.80 32.22
N ASP A 370 3.36 -3.48 32.11
CA ASP A 370 2.21 -2.68 31.68
C ASP A 370 1.79 -3.02 30.25
N PHE A 371 2.76 -3.24 29.37
CA PHE A 371 2.48 -3.72 28.01
C PHE A 371 1.73 -5.04 28.02
N ARG A 372 2.23 -6.07 28.71
CA ARG A 372 1.58 -7.39 28.79
C ARG A 372 0.18 -7.31 29.38
N ARG A 373 -0.01 -6.47 30.40
CA ARG A 373 -1.34 -6.22 30.97
C ARG A 373 -2.27 -5.54 29.96
N SER A 374 -1.76 -4.56 29.21
CA SER A 374 -2.50 -3.88 28.14
C SER A 374 -2.88 -4.86 27.02
N MET A 375 -1.98 -5.75 26.62
CA MET A 375 -2.23 -6.82 25.63
C MET A 375 -3.42 -7.69 26.02
N SER A 376 -3.43 -8.21 27.25
CA SER A 376 -4.52 -9.06 27.71
C SER A 376 -5.82 -8.26 27.88
N LYS A 377 -5.77 -7.09 28.54
CA LYS A 377 -6.97 -6.33 28.92
C LYS A 377 -7.63 -5.60 27.74
N ASN A 378 -6.83 -4.94 26.91
CA ASN A 378 -7.34 -4.03 25.88
C ASN A 378 -7.45 -4.72 24.50
N PHE A 379 -6.63 -5.75 24.26
CA PHE A 379 -6.53 -6.41 22.96
C PHE A 379 -6.95 -7.87 22.98
N GLY A 380 -7.17 -8.48 24.17
CA GLY A 380 -7.54 -9.89 24.29
C GLY A 380 -6.43 -10.85 23.90
N VAL A 381 -5.18 -10.41 23.86
CA VAL A 381 -4.02 -11.20 23.45
C VAL A 381 -3.20 -11.55 24.69
N THR A 382 -3.12 -12.85 25.01
CA THR A 382 -2.30 -13.33 26.13
C THR A 382 -0.95 -13.79 25.62
N LEU A 383 0.10 -13.03 25.94
CA LEU A 383 1.48 -13.40 25.60
C LEU A 383 2.02 -14.43 26.59
N ALA A 384 2.59 -15.51 26.07
CA ALA A 384 3.35 -16.48 26.84
C ALA A 384 4.59 -15.83 27.45
N SER A 385 4.94 -16.23 28.67
CA SER A 385 6.17 -15.77 29.34
C SER A 385 7.44 -16.33 28.71
N SER A 386 7.31 -17.42 27.96
CA SER A 386 8.37 -17.93 27.11
C SER A 386 8.80 -16.86 26.12
N ARG A 387 10.10 -16.57 26.07
CA ARG A 387 10.75 -15.75 25.03
C ARG A 387 11.33 -16.61 23.91
N VAL A 388 10.95 -17.89 23.87
CA VAL A 388 11.43 -18.82 22.86
C VAL A 388 10.61 -18.63 21.60
N ALA A 389 11.26 -18.12 20.57
CA ALA A 389 10.66 -17.79 19.28
C ALA A 389 11.11 -18.78 18.21
N LYS A 390 10.20 -19.08 17.27
CA LYS A 390 10.47 -19.97 16.15
C LYS A 390 11.12 -19.21 14.99
N THR A 391 12.36 -19.57 14.65
CA THR A 391 13.10 -18.98 13.52
C THR A 391 12.90 -19.85 12.26
N CYS A 392 13.96 -20.29 11.59
CA CYS A 392 13.90 -21.18 10.41
C CYS A 392 13.98 -22.65 10.82
N ASN A 393 13.38 -23.54 10.03
CA ASN A 393 13.53 -25.00 10.13
C ASN A 393 13.27 -25.57 11.54
N ASP A 394 12.22 -25.09 12.22
CA ASP A 394 11.86 -25.47 13.59
C ASP A 394 12.97 -25.22 14.64
N ILE A 395 13.93 -24.35 14.33
CA ILE A 395 14.93 -23.88 15.29
C ILE A 395 14.27 -22.84 16.20
N PHE A 396 14.48 -23.02 17.50
CA PHE A 396 13.98 -22.13 18.53
C PHE A 396 15.12 -21.28 19.08
N VAL A 397 14.94 -19.96 19.03
CA VAL A 397 15.92 -18.98 19.53
C VAL A 397 15.28 -18.15 20.63
N GLU A 398 16.06 -17.82 21.65
CA GLU A 398 15.60 -16.90 22.69
C GLU A 398 15.56 -15.46 22.16
N ALA A 399 14.36 -14.91 22.00
CA ALA A 399 14.12 -13.51 21.66
C ALA A 399 14.38 -12.61 22.88
N LYS A 400 15.67 -12.32 23.13
CA LYS A 400 16.08 -11.43 24.23
C LYS A 400 15.44 -10.06 24.07
N GLY A 401 14.89 -9.52 25.17
CA GLY A 401 14.17 -8.23 25.15
C GLY A 401 12.70 -8.31 24.72
N ALA A 402 12.20 -9.46 24.25
CA ALA A 402 10.78 -9.61 23.94
C ALA A 402 9.91 -9.55 25.22
N ALA A 403 8.74 -8.92 25.09
CA ALA A 403 7.71 -8.88 26.12
C ALA A 403 7.12 -10.28 26.38
N GLY A 404 7.10 -11.13 25.36
CA GLY A 404 6.60 -12.49 25.39
C GLY A 404 6.40 -13.01 23.97
N THR A 405 5.83 -14.21 23.85
CA THR A 405 5.52 -14.83 22.56
C THR A 405 4.03 -15.12 22.42
N PHE A 406 3.54 -15.12 21.19
CA PHE A 406 2.19 -15.53 20.84
C PHE A 406 2.31 -16.49 19.65
N GLU A 407 1.85 -17.73 19.81
CA GLU A 407 2.03 -18.79 18.80
C GLU A 407 3.48 -18.93 18.31
N GLY A 408 4.45 -18.77 19.23
CA GLY A 408 5.89 -18.84 18.90
C GLY A 408 6.47 -17.59 18.22
N VAL A 409 5.68 -16.55 17.99
CA VAL A 409 6.13 -15.26 17.44
C VAL A 409 6.44 -14.28 18.58
N PRO A 410 7.64 -13.68 18.63
CA PRO A 410 8.01 -12.75 19.68
C PRO A 410 7.40 -11.36 19.46
N PHE A 411 6.88 -10.79 20.55
CA PHE A 411 6.39 -9.41 20.61
C PHE A 411 7.43 -8.55 21.34
N PHE A 412 7.98 -7.58 20.63
CA PHE A 412 8.86 -6.55 21.14
C PHE A 412 8.06 -5.27 21.35
N ALA A 413 8.35 -4.54 22.43
CA ALA A 413 7.67 -3.30 22.74
C ALA A 413 8.66 -2.27 23.27
N ALA A 414 8.63 -1.06 22.71
CA ALA A 414 9.42 0.06 23.20
C ALA A 414 8.79 1.41 22.82
N GLN A 415 9.27 2.50 23.41
CA GLN A 415 8.67 3.83 23.24
C GLN A 415 9.08 4.54 21.94
N ASN A 416 10.26 4.19 21.40
CA ASN A 416 10.86 4.84 20.25
C ASN A 416 11.64 3.84 19.38
N GLY A 417 12.08 4.29 18.20
CA GLY A 417 12.77 3.42 17.24
C GLY A 417 14.16 2.97 17.71
N ASN A 418 14.90 3.78 18.47
CA ASN A 418 16.23 3.41 18.96
C ASN A 418 16.17 2.20 19.91
N LEU A 419 15.19 2.19 20.81
CA LEU A 419 15.00 1.06 21.73
C LEU A 419 14.46 -0.18 21.01
N LEU A 420 13.61 -0.01 19.99
CA LEU A 420 13.19 -1.14 19.13
C LEU A 420 14.37 -1.72 18.35
N GLU A 421 15.27 -0.87 17.85
CA GLU A 421 16.49 -1.28 17.17
C GLU A 421 17.35 -2.19 18.05
N ASP A 422 17.64 -1.78 19.28
CA ASP A 422 18.50 -2.52 20.22
C ASP A 422 17.96 -3.93 20.53
N ILE A 423 16.63 -4.08 20.63
CA ILE A 423 16.00 -5.35 21.03
C ILE A 423 15.61 -6.23 19.84
N MET A 424 15.25 -5.65 18.69
CA MET A 424 14.72 -6.42 17.55
C MET A 424 15.80 -6.83 16.55
N ILE A 425 16.77 -5.96 16.26
CA ILE A 425 17.76 -6.25 15.20
C ILE A 425 18.56 -7.54 15.48
N PRO A 426 19.06 -7.80 16.71
CA PRO A 426 19.78 -9.03 16.98
C PRO A 426 18.98 -10.28 16.59
N PHE A 427 17.70 -10.33 16.95
CA PHE A 427 16.80 -11.45 16.61
C PHE A 427 16.55 -11.58 15.10
N ILE A 428 16.36 -10.45 14.40
CA ILE A 428 16.16 -10.46 12.94
C ILE A 428 17.43 -10.98 12.24
N MET A 429 18.62 -10.61 12.72
CA MET A 429 19.89 -11.06 12.15
C MET A 429 20.13 -12.55 12.38
N ASP A 430 19.77 -13.08 13.55
CA ASP A 430 19.84 -14.52 13.83
C ASP A 430 19.00 -15.34 12.83
N PHE A 431 17.83 -14.82 12.45
CA PHE A 431 17.00 -15.45 11.41
C PHE A 431 17.67 -15.42 10.03
N VAL A 432 18.26 -14.30 9.62
CA VAL A 432 18.94 -14.20 8.32
C VAL A 432 20.15 -15.12 8.26
N ASN A 433 20.95 -15.16 9.32
CA ASN A 433 22.13 -16.03 9.41
C ASN A 433 21.77 -17.53 9.42
N CYS A 434 20.58 -17.91 9.87
CA CYS A 434 20.10 -19.29 9.82
C CYS A 434 19.60 -19.71 8.42
N LYS A 435 19.32 -18.77 7.51
CA LYS A 435 18.98 -19.03 6.10
C LYS A 435 20.19 -18.97 5.15
N ALA A 436 21.27 -18.28 5.54
CA ALA A 436 22.53 -18.22 4.80
C ALA A 436 23.33 -19.50 5.01
#